data_AF-A0A8U0UNU9-F1
#
_entry.id   AF-A0A8U0UNU9-F1
#
_cell.length_a   1.000
_cell.length_b   1.000
_cell.length_c   1.000
_cell.angle_alpha   90.00
_cell.angle_beta   90.00
_cell.angle_gamma   90.00
#
_symmetry.space_group_name_H-M   'P 1'
#
loop_
_entity.id
_entity.type
_entity.pdbx_description
1 polymer ?
#
loop_
_entity_poly.entity_id
_entity_poly.type
_entity_poly.pdbx_seq_one_letter_code
_entity_poly.pdbx_strand_id
1 'polypeptide(L)'
;MSFMKLKAISTLLTMINFINNNNKKSGQWWQSLHRTMLRGVLGKTFRLIGYTIQYGCIAHCAFEYVGGVLMCSGPSMEPTIQNSDIVFAENLSRHFYGIQRGDIVIAKSPSDPKSNICKRVIGLEGDKILTNSPSDFFKSHSYVPTGHVWLEGDNLQNSTDSRYYGPIPYGLIRGRIFFKVLFSG
;
A
#
# COMPACT_ATOMS: atom_id res chain seq x y z
N MET A 1 -69.78 -62.99 -10.40
CA MET A 1 -68.43 -62.64 -10.93
C MET A 1 -68.15 -61.12 -10.99
N SER A 2 -68.82 -60.29 -10.18
CA SER A 2 -68.74 -58.81 -10.26
C SER A 2 -67.97 -58.16 -9.08
N PHE A 3 -68.00 -58.76 -7.89
CA PHE A 3 -67.41 -58.17 -6.67
C PHE A 3 -65.87 -58.25 -6.58
N MET A 4 -65.23 -59.31 -7.09
CA MET A 4 -63.77 -59.44 -7.03
C MET A 4 -63.03 -58.46 -7.94
N LYS A 5 -63.62 -58.07 -9.09
CA LYS A 5 -63.03 -57.08 -10.01
C LYS A 5 -63.01 -55.67 -9.41
N LEU A 6 -64.05 -55.28 -8.67
CA LEU A 6 -64.14 -53.97 -8.00
C LEU A 6 -63.13 -53.83 -6.85
N LYS A 7 -62.91 -54.89 -6.07
CA LYS A 7 -61.93 -54.90 -4.97
C LYS A 7 -60.50 -54.77 -5.48
N ALA A 8 -60.18 -55.44 -6.59
CA ALA A 8 -58.87 -55.37 -7.25
C ALA A 8 -58.56 -53.96 -7.78
N ILE A 9 -59.54 -53.29 -8.39
CA ILE A 9 -59.39 -51.91 -8.90
C ILE A 9 -59.17 -50.91 -7.74
N SER A 10 -59.92 -51.06 -6.64
CA SER A 10 -59.72 -50.24 -5.44
C SER A 10 -58.33 -50.40 -4.83
N THR A 11 -57.83 -51.64 -4.75
CA THR A 11 -56.48 -51.91 -4.22
C THR A 11 -55.39 -51.33 -5.12
N LEU A 12 -55.58 -51.38 -6.45
CA LEU A 12 -54.65 -50.84 -7.43
C LEU A 12 -54.58 -49.31 -7.36
N LEU A 13 -55.74 -48.64 -7.22
CA LEU A 13 -55.83 -47.20 -7.00
C LEU A 13 -55.16 -46.76 -5.69
N THR A 14 -55.32 -47.50 -4.60
CA THR A 14 -54.62 -47.20 -3.34
C THR A 14 -53.10 -47.38 -3.45
N MET A 15 -52.63 -48.41 -4.17
CA MET A 15 -51.20 -48.64 -4.42
C MET A 15 -50.60 -47.52 -5.29
N ILE A 16 -51.27 -47.11 -6.36
CA ILE A 16 -50.83 -46.00 -7.22
C ILE A 16 -50.78 -44.70 -6.42
N ASN A 17 -51.80 -44.40 -5.61
CA ASN A 17 -51.81 -43.22 -4.75
C ASN A 17 -50.69 -43.26 -3.70
N PHE A 18 -50.39 -44.43 -3.13
CA PHE A 18 -49.29 -44.61 -2.19
C PHE A 18 -47.91 -44.35 -2.84
N ILE A 19 -47.69 -44.89 -4.05
CA ILE A 19 -46.45 -44.67 -4.82
C ILE A 19 -46.30 -43.19 -5.20
N ASN A 20 -47.38 -42.54 -5.66
CA ASN A 20 -47.35 -41.12 -6.02
C ASN A 20 -47.06 -40.22 -4.80
N ASN A 21 -47.60 -40.55 -3.64
CA ASN A 21 -47.40 -39.76 -2.42
C ASN A 21 -45.96 -39.89 -1.90
N ASN A 22 -45.35 -41.09 -2.02
CA ASN A 22 -43.94 -41.30 -1.69
C ASN A 22 -42.99 -40.54 -2.64
N ASN A 23 -43.31 -40.51 -3.95
CA ASN A 23 -42.53 -39.72 -4.92
C ASN A 23 -42.66 -38.20 -4.70
N LYS A 24 -43.84 -37.70 -4.31
CA LYS A 24 -44.00 -36.29 -3.93
C LYS A 24 -43.21 -35.91 -2.68
N LYS A 25 -43.26 -36.77 -1.65
CA LYS A 25 -42.47 -36.57 -0.42
C LYS A 25 -40.98 -36.58 -0.72
N SER A 26 -40.48 -37.56 -1.46
CA SER A 26 -39.04 -37.62 -1.79
C SER A 26 -38.58 -36.37 -2.54
N GLY A 27 -39.35 -35.89 -3.53
CA GLY A 27 -39.07 -34.64 -4.24
C GLY A 27 -39.04 -33.40 -3.32
N GLN A 28 -39.97 -33.29 -2.37
CA GLN A 28 -39.97 -32.21 -1.38
C GLN A 28 -38.76 -32.28 -0.43
N TRP A 29 -38.35 -33.49 -0.03
CA TRP A 29 -37.18 -33.71 0.81
C TRP A 29 -35.88 -33.31 0.09
N TRP A 30 -35.71 -33.69 -1.18
CA TRP A 30 -34.54 -33.27 -1.98
C TRP A 30 -34.46 -31.75 -2.17
N GLN A 31 -35.61 -31.08 -2.35
CA GLN A 31 -35.72 -29.61 -2.48
C GLN A 31 -35.45 -28.87 -1.16
N SER A 32 -35.73 -29.50 -0.01
CA SER A 32 -35.44 -28.96 1.32
C SER A 32 -33.96 -29.12 1.66
N LEU A 33 -33.39 -30.31 1.41
CA LEU A 33 -31.98 -30.62 1.62
C LEU A 33 -31.05 -29.74 0.76
N HIS A 34 -31.38 -29.55 -0.52
CA HIS A 34 -30.60 -28.63 -1.37
C HIS A 34 -30.62 -27.20 -0.83
N ARG A 35 -31.77 -26.70 -0.35
CA ARG A 35 -31.89 -25.35 0.20
C ARG A 35 -31.09 -25.14 1.48
N THR A 36 -31.07 -26.11 2.38
CA THR A 36 -30.33 -26.02 3.64
C THR A 36 -28.82 -26.21 3.45
N MET A 37 -28.42 -27.17 2.62
CA MET A 37 -27.01 -27.39 2.28
C MET A 37 -26.42 -26.21 1.51
N LEU A 38 -27.13 -25.69 0.49
CA LEU A 38 -26.69 -24.52 -0.28
C LEU A 38 -26.52 -23.31 0.65
N ARG A 39 -27.50 -22.98 1.50
CA ARG A 39 -27.40 -21.81 2.39
C ARG A 39 -26.23 -21.89 3.38
N GLY A 40 -25.94 -23.07 3.93
CA GLY A 40 -24.84 -23.26 4.88
C GLY A 40 -23.45 -23.23 4.21
N VAL A 41 -23.32 -23.82 3.03
CA VAL A 41 -22.06 -23.83 2.26
C VAL A 41 -21.79 -22.44 1.67
N LEU A 42 -22.80 -21.78 1.09
CA LEU A 42 -22.67 -20.41 0.56
C LEU A 42 -22.22 -19.42 1.63
N GLY A 43 -22.81 -19.48 2.84
CA GLY A 43 -22.45 -18.56 3.91
C GLY A 43 -21.00 -18.70 4.37
N LYS A 44 -20.48 -19.94 4.41
CA LYS A 44 -19.08 -20.22 4.77
C LYS A 44 -18.11 -19.76 3.67
N THR A 45 -18.44 -19.99 2.40
CA THR A 45 -17.61 -19.55 1.28
C THR A 45 -17.61 -18.03 1.10
N PHE A 46 -18.76 -17.35 1.27
CA PHE A 46 -18.81 -15.88 1.24
C PHE A 46 -17.95 -15.24 2.34
N ARG A 47 -17.93 -15.80 3.55
CA ARG A 47 -17.05 -15.30 4.62
C ARG A 47 -15.58 -15.49 4.29
N LEU A 48 -15.19 -16.65 3.73
CA LEU A 48 -13.81 -16.91 3.35
C LEU A 48 -13.36 -15.92 2.26
N ILE A 49 -14.19 -15.69 1.24
CA ILE A 49 -13.94 -14.73 0.17
C ILE A 49 -13.77 -13.32 0.74
N GLY A 50 -14.67 -12.91 1.65
CA GLY A 50 -14.57 -11.63 2.34
C GLY A 50 -13.24 -11.47 3.09
N TYR A 51 -12.81 -12.48 3.86
CA TYR A 51 -11.52 -12.46 4.53
C TYR A 51 -10.36 -12.39 3.54
N THR A 52 -10.37 -13.17 2.46
CA THR A 52 -9.28 -13.13 1.47
C THR A 52 -9.15 -11.76 0.81
N ILE A 53 -10.26 -11.10 0.47
CA ILE A 53 -10.25 -9.74 -0.08
C ILE A 53 -9.71 -8.77 0.96
N GLN A 54 -10.18 -8.85 2.21
CA GLN A 54 -9.74 -7.98 3.29
C GLN A 54 -8.24 -8.12 3.54
N TYR A 55 -7.72 -9.33 3.72
CA TYR A 55 -6.30 -9.57 3.92
C TYR A 55 -5.48 -9.20 2.68
N GLY A 56 -6.01 -9.39 1.47
CA GLY A 56 -5.39 -8.95 0.23
C GLY A 56 -5.24 -7.42 0.15
N CYS A 57 -6.29 -6.67 0.51
CA CYS A 57 -6.23 -5.21 0.58
C CYS A 57 -5.24 -4.74 1.65
N ILE A 58 -5.27 -5.35 2.85
CA ILE A 58 -4.34 -5.03 3.93
C ILE A 58 -2.90 -5.30 3.50
N ALA A 59 -2.63 -6.45 2.86
CA ALA A 59 -1.30 -6.79 2.37
C ALA A 59 -0.85 -5.82 1.28
N HIS A 60 -1.71 -5.51 0.30
CA HIS A 60 -1.40 -4.55 -0.77
C HIS A 60 -1.06 -3.17 -0.21
N CYS A 61 -1.88 -2.67 0.73
CA CYS A 61 -1.58 -1.43 1.45
C CYS A 61 -0.23 -1.56 2.18
N ALA A 62 -0.02 -2.61 2.96
CA ALA A 62 1.23 -2.81 3.69
C ALA A 62 2.45 -2.78 2.74
N PHE A 63 2.41 -3.49 1.62
CA PHE A 63 3.51 -3.50 0.63
C PHE A 63 3.78 -2.12 0.01
N GLU A 64 2.73 -1.33 -0.25
CA GLU A 64 2.89 0.05 -0.76
C GLU A 64 3.55 0.98 0.28
N TYR A 65 3.32 0.74 1.57
CA TYR A 65 3.75 1.63 2.66
C TYR A 65 5.02 1.21 3.41
N VAL A 66 5.43 -0.07 3.36
CA VAL A 66 6.55 -0.62 4.16
C VAL A 66 7.93 -0.02 3.81
N GLY A 67 8.07 0.60 2.64
CA GLY A 67 9.33 1.21 2.23
C GLY A 67 10.30 0.23 1.57
N GLY A 68 11.54 0.65 1.35
CA GLY A 68 12.54 -0.10 0.61
C GLY A 68 13.96 0.07 1.14
N VAL A 69 14.83 -0.87 0.74
CA VAL A 69 16.27 -0.85 1.03
C VAL A 69 17.00 -0.26 -0.17
N LEU A 70 17.81 0.75 0.06
CA LEU A 70 18.50 1.51 -0.99
C LEU A 70 19.99 1.63 -0.64
N MET A 71 20.85 1.52 -1.64
CA MET A 71 22.28 1.77 -1.48
C MET A 71 22.57 3.22 -1.89
N CYS A 72 23.15 3.99 -0.97
CA CYS A 72 23.55 5.37 -1.24
C CYS A 72 24.90 5.38 -1.97
N SER A 73 24.99 6.21 -3.01
CA SER A 73 26.26 6.44 -3.70
C SER A 73 26.56 7.93 -3.77
N GLY A 74 27.78 8.29 -3.39
CA GLY A 74 28.30 9.65 -3.44
C GLY A 74 28.46 10.32 -2.06
N PRO A 75 29.27 11.41 -2.00
CA PRO A 75 29.76 11.99 -0.76
C PRO A 75 28.85 13.06 -0.16
N SER A 76 27.72 13.36 -0.80
CA SER A 76 26.90 14.53 -0.48
C SER A 76 26.32 14.54 0.93
N MET A 77 26.14 13.36 1.54
CA MET A 77 25.55 13.21 2.87
C MET A 77 26.61 12.84 3.91
N GLU A 78 27.90 12.89 3.57
CA GLU A 78 28.97 12.67 4.53
C GLU A 78 29.03 13.80 5.56
N PRO A 79 29.36 13.50 6.83
CA PRO A 79 29.74 12.20 7.38
C PRO A 79 28.55 11.31 7.78
N THR A 80 27.31 11.80 7.66
CA THR A 80 26.12 11.07 8.14
C THR A 80 25.82 9.80 7.35
N ILE A 81 25.97 9.83 6.03
CA ILE A 81 25.81 8.66 5.16
C ILE A 81 27.04 8.61 4.26
N GLN A 82 27.79 7.52 4.35
CA GLN A 82 28.99 7.30 3.56
C GLN A 82 28.65 6.59 2.23
N ASN A 83 29.59 6.65 1.31
CA ASN A 83 29.45 5.94 0.04
C ASN A 83 29.30 4.43 0.28
N SER A 84 28.33 3.81 -0.41
CA SER A 84 27.96 2.39 -0.26
C SER A 84 27.20 2.01 1.02
N ASP A 85 26.78 3.00 1.84
CA ASP A 85 25.87 2.73 2.96
C ASP A 85 24.52 2.22 2.47
N ILE A 86 23.99 1.22 3.19
CA ILE A 86 22.63 0.71 2.96
C ILE A 86 21.68 1.44 3.90
N VAL A 87 20.64 2.06 3.34
CA VAL A 87 19.62 2.80 4.07
C VAL A 87 18.25 2.19 3.87
N PHE A 88 17.43 2.27 4.91
CA PHE A 88 16.02 1.90 4.88
C PHE A 88 15.21 3.18 4.78
N ALA A 89 14.42 3.27 3.71
CA ALA A 89 13.54 4.39 3.45
C ALA A 89 12.08 3.93 3.56
N GLU A 90 11.25 4.71 4.24
CA GLU A 90 9.80 4.51 4.29
C GLU A 90 9.07 5.47 3.35
N ASN A 91 7.97 5.00 2.77
CA ASN A 91 7.14 5.74 1.81
C ASN A 91 5.83 6.26 2.45
N LEU A 92 5.68 6.13 3.76
CA LEU A 92 4.48 6.53 4.49
C LEU A 92 4.47 8.05 4.71
N SER A 93 5.62 8.64 5.07
CA SER A 93 5.71 10.07 5.38
C SER A 93 5.37 10.99 4.21
N ARG A 94 5.52 10.53 2.96
CA ARG A 94 5.09 11.31 1.77
C ARG A 94 3.57 11.46 1.66
N HIS A 95 2.79 10.52 2.21
CA HIS A 95 1.32 10.56 2.12
C HIS A 95 0.66 11.28 3.30
N PHE A 96 1.31 11.28 4.46
CA PHE A 96 0.77 11.87 5.68
C PHE A 96 1.36 13.23 6.03
N TYR A 97 2.04 13.90 5.08
CA TYR A 97 2.72 15.19 5.31
C TYR A 97 3.61 15.18 6.56
N GLY A 98 4.29 14.04 6.80
CA GLY A 98 5.06 13.79 8.02
C GLY A 98 6.52 14.23 7.95
N ILE A 99 6.92 14.93 6.87
CA ILE A 99 8.31 15.36 6.67
C ILE A 99 8.60 16.56 7.57
N GLN A 100 9.61 16.40 8.41
CA GLN A 100 10.03 17.42 9.38
C GLN A 100 11.42 17.94 9.04
N ARG A 101 11.76 19.11 9.59
CA ARG A 101 13.12 19.63 9.53
C ARG A 101 14.08 18.64 10.17
N GLY A 102 15.21 18.41 9.52
CA GLY A 102 16.23 17.45 9.94
C GLY A 102 16.05 16.05 9.37
N ASP A 103 14.88 15.72 8.79
CA ASP A 103 14.67 14.42 8.15
C ASP A 103 15.62 14.24 6.95
N ILE A 104 16.09 13.02 6.73
CA ILE A 104 16.83 12.68 5.52
C ILE A 104 15.84 12.04 4.55
N VAL A 105 15.76 12.58 3.34
CA VAL A 105 14.80 12.16 2.33
C VAL A 105 15.48 11.74 1.05
N ILE A 106 14.84 10.82 0.36
CA ILE A 106 15.18 10.43 -1.00
C ILE A 106 14.20 11.14 -1.92
N ALA A 107 14.70 11.91 -2.86
CA ALA A 107 13.91 12.65 -3.82
C ALA A 107 14.40 12.39 -5.24
N LYS A 108 13.52 12.57 -6.24
CA LYS A 108 13.97 12.63 -7.63
C LYS A 108 14.78 13.90 -7.86
N SER A 109 15.90 13.76 -8.58
CA SER A 109 16.73 14.90 -8.92
C SER A 109 15.96 15.85 -9.86
N PRO A 110 15.89 17.17 -9.56
CA PRO A 110 15.31 18.15 -10.47
C PRO A 110 16.12 18.29 -11.77
N SER A 111 17.42 18.07 -11.71
CA SER A 111 18.33 18.18 -12.86
C SER A 111 18.33 16.93 -13.74
N ASP A 112 18.10 15.75 -13.16
CA ASP A 112 18.05 14.48 -13.88
C ASP A 112 16.90 13.58 -13.34
N PRO A 113 15.74 13.53 -14.02
CA PRO A 113 14.58 12.78 -13.55
C PRO A 113 14.76 11.25 -13.43
N LYS A 114 15.86 10.71 -14.00
CA LYS A 114 16.20 9.28 -13.93
C LYS A 114 16.96 8.92 -12.66
N SER A 115 17.58 9.90 -11.99
CA SER A 115 18.33 9.69 -10.75
C SER A 115 17.56 10.16 -9.51
N ASN A 116 17.84 9.47 -8.40
CA ASN A 116 17.38 9.87 -7.08
C ASN A 116 18.55 10.49 -6.31
N ILE A 117 18.25 11.50 -5.50
CA ILE A 117 19.18 12.18 -4.60
C ILE A 117 18.78 11.89 -3.16
N CYS A 118 19.77 11.81 -2.28
CA CYS A 118 19.60 11.72 -0.83
C CYS A 118 20.07 13.03 -0.21
N LYS A 119 19.20 13.72 0.54
CA LYS A 119 19.46 15.04 1.13
C LYS A 119 18.74 15.21 2.46
N ARG A 120 19.17 16.16 3.28
CA ARG A 120 18.51 16.55 4.52
C ARG A 120 17.55 17.70 4.29
N VAL A 121 16.40 17.64 4.95
CA VAL A 121 15.41 18.71 5.00
C VAL A 121 15.91 19.83 5.91
N ILE A 122 16.18 20.99 5.35
CA ILE A 122 16.61 22.19 6.11
C ILE A 122 15.44 23.14 6.31
N GLY A 123 14.58 23.27 5.31
CA GLY A 123 13.43 24.17 5.33
C GLY A 123 12.17 23.51 4.78
N LEU A 124 11.04 23.82 5.40
CA LEU A 124 9.70 23.46 4.98
C LEU A 124 9.00 24.70 4.40
N GLU A 125 7.80 24.51 3.86
CA GLU A 125 6.96 25.60 3.37
C GLU A 125 6.80 26.75 4.38
N GLY A 126 6.93 27.98 3.88
CA GLY A 126 6.87 29.20 4.68
C GLY A 126 8.19 29.58 5.35
N ASP A 127 9.21 28.72 5.31
CA ASP A 127 10.50 29.01 5.93
C ASP A 127 11.32 30.02 5.15
N LYS A 128 12.07 30.82 5.90
CA LYS A 128 13.07 31.75 5.37
C LYS A 128 14.47 31.17 5.56
N ILE A 129 15.10 30.78 4.47
CA ILE A 129 16.42 30.15 4.46
C ILE A 129 17.48 31.19 4.10
N LEU A 130 18.55 31.23 4.89
CA LEU A 130 19.73 32.04 4.62
C LEU A 130 20.63 31.27 3.65
N THR A 131 20.65 31.67 2.39
CA THR A 131 21.51 31.04 1.39
C THR A 131 22.86 31.73 1.35
N ASN A 132 23.92 31.00 1.70
CA ASN A 132 25.28 31.36 1.32
C ASN A 132 25.52 30.80 -0.08
N SER A 133 24.88 31.38 -1.10
CA SER A 133 25.16 30.97 -2.48
C SER A 133 26.61 31.36 -2.80
N PRO A 134 27.46 30.47 -3.35
CA PRO A 134 28.85 30.80 -3.63
C PRO A 134 29.01 31.95 -4.64
N SER A 135 27.96 32.25 -5.41
CA SER A 135 27.89 33.38 -6.34
C SER A 135 27.47 34.71 -5.71
N ASP A 136 26.90 34.71 -4.51
CA ASP A 136 26.38 35.91 -3.86
C ASP A 136 27.27 36.32 -2.68
N PHE A 137 27.95 37.47 -2.82
CA PHE A 137 28.72 38.07 -1.73
C PHE A 137 27.82 38.58 -0.58
N PHE A 138 26.53 38.74 -0.84
CA PHE A 138 25.51 39.14 0.13
C PHE A 138 24.65 37.94 0.50
N LYS A 139 24.42 37.69 1.79
CA LYS A 139 23.46 36.68 2.24
C LYS A 139 22.07 36.99 1.67
N SER A 140 21.68 36.28 0.63
CA SER A 140 20.33 36.32 0.08
C SER A 140 19.43 35.47 0.97
N HIS A 141 18.20 35.94 1.18
CA HIS A 141 17.18 35.16 1.88
C HIS A 141 16.29 34.53 0.82
N SER A 142 16.18 33.22 0.84
CA SER A 142 15.25 32.49 -0.01
C SER A 142 14.05 32.04 0.82
N TYR A 143 12.85 32.22 0.29
CA TYR A 143 11.62 31.74 0.92
C TYR A 143 11.21 30.41 0.28
N VAL A 144 10.83 29.45 1.12
CA VAL A 144 10.30 28.17 0.65
C VAL A 144 8.80 28.33 0.36
N PRO A 145 8.36 28.19 -0.89
CA PRO A 145 6.94 28.34 -1.23
C PRO A 145 6.12 27.16 -0.68
N THR A 146 4.81 27.36 -0.59
CA THR A 146 3.86 26.30 -0.21
C THR A 146 3.98 25.10 -1.14
N GLY A 147 3.89 23.89 -0.57
CA GLY A 147 4.05 22.65 -1.32
C GLY A 147 5.50 22.32 -1.72
N HIS A 148 6.49 23.07 -1.24
CA HIS A 148 7.91 22.83 -1.50
C HIS A 148 8.71 22.60 -0.22
N VAL A 149 9.91 22.07 -0.41
CA VAL A 149 10.89 21.77 0.62
C VAL A 149 12.27 22.26 0.18
N TRP A 150 13.09 22.69 1.13
CA TRP A 150 14.49 23.04 0.91
C TRP A 150 15.39 21.93 1.42
N LEU A 151 16.16 21.33 0.51
CA LEU A 151 17.01 20.18 0.78
C LEU A 151 18.49 20.52 0.62
N GLU A 152 19.32 20.15 1.58
CA GLU A 152 20.78 20.30 1.50
C GLU A 152 21.50 19.00 1.85
N GLY A 153 22.68 18.81 1.27
CA GLY A 153 23.56 17.73 1.68
C GLY A 153 24.35 18.10 2.94
N ASP A 154 24.64 17.13 3.79
CA ASP A 154 25.49 17.35 4.98
C ASP A 154 26.93 17.74 4.59
N ASN A 155 27.41 17.26 3.44
CA ASN A 155 28.67 17.68 2.86
C ASN A 155 28.47 18.92 1.98
N LEU A 156 28.50 20.09 2.61
CA LEU A 156 28.23 21.37 1.95
C LEU A 156 29.13 21.66 0.74
N GLN A 157 30.37 21.16 0.74
CA GLN A 157 31.35 21.40 -0.33
C GLN A 157 31.15 20.48 -1.54
N ASN A 158 30.54 19.31 -1.33
CA ASN A 158 30.39 18.29 -2.37
C ASN A 158 28.94 17.82 -2.50
N SER A 159 28.04 18.79 -2.69
CA SER A 159 26.62 18.56 -2.79
C SER A 159 25.96 19.51 -3.79
N THR A 160 25.38 18.95 -4.85
CA THR A 160 24.39 19.66 -5.69
C THR A 160 23.02 19.54 -5.03
N ASP A 161 22.51 20.63 -4.48
CA ASP A 161 21.29 20.66 -3.68
C ASP A 161 20.49 21.96 -3.87
N SER A 162 19.52 22.26 -2.98
CA SER A 162 18.65 23.43 -3.11
C SER A 162 19.39 24.77 -3.14
N ARG A 163 20.66 24.84 -2.70
CA ARG A 163 21.49 26.03 -2.87
C ARG A 163 21.77 26.34 -4.35
N TYR A 164 21.76 25.33 -5.22
CA TYR A 164 21.99 25.47 -6.66
C TYR A 164 20.70 25.55 -7.48
N TYR A 165 19.71 24.69 -7.19
CA TYR A 165 18.48 24.61 -7.99
C TYR A 165 17.23 25.16 -7.29
N GLY A 166 17.34 25.62 -6.05
CA GLY A 166 16.24 26.17 -5.27
C GLY A 166 15.38 25.12 -4.54
N PRO A 167 14.24 25.54 -3.98
CA PRO A 167 13.31 24.63 -3.30
C PRO A 167 12.64 23.69 -4.31
N ILE A 168 12.31 22.47 -3.89
CA ILE A 168 11.71 21.46 -4.76
C ILE A 168 10.32 21.05 -4.26
N PRO A 169 9.38 20.65 -5.13
CA PRO A 169 8.05 20.28 -4.69
C PRO A 169 8.06 18.96 -3.90
N TYR A 170 7.19 18.84 -2.90
CA TYR A 170 7.04 17.61 -2.10
C TYR A 170 6.78 16.36 -2.96
N GLY A 171 6.17 16.52 -4.14
CA GLY A 171 5.91 15.43 -5.08
C GLY A 171 7.17 14.76 -5.64
N LEU A 172 8.36 15.37 -5.52
CA LEU A 172 9.61 14.72 -5.88
C LEU A 172 10.14 13.81 -4.77
N ILE A 173 9.69 13.97 -3.52
CA ILE A 173 10.09 13.12 -2.40
C ILE A 173 9.52 11.71 -2.61
N ARG A 174 10.40 10.72 -2.59
CA ARG A 174 10.09 9.30 -2.73
C ARG A 174 9.91 8.61 -1.39
N GLY A 175 10.74 8.95 -0.41
CA GLY A 175 10.65 8.39 0.93
C GLY A 175 11.56 9.10 1.92
N ARG A 176 11.36 8.80 3.20
CA ARG A 176 12.19 9.29 4.30
C ARG A 176 13.06 8.15 4.82
N ILE A 177 14.35 8.43 4.99
CA ILE A 177 15.29 7.48 5.59
C ILE A 177 15.12 7.53 7.09
N PHE A 178 14.82 6.38 7.70
CA PHE A 178 14.65 6.24 9.15
C PHE A 178 15.76 5.42 9.80
N PHE A 179 16.49 4.62 9.02
CA PHE A 179 17.55 3.76 9.53
C PHE A 179 18.66 3.58 8.49
N LYS A 180 19.91 3.51 8.96
CA LYS A 180 21.09 3.16 8.15
C LYS A 180 21.80 1.97 8.76
N VAL A 181 22.36 1.11 7.92
CA VAL A 181 23.24 0.02 8.31
C VAL A 181 24.66 0.42 7.98
N LEU A 182 25.49 0.53 9.02
CA LEU A 182 26.91 0.78 8.88
C LEU A 182 27.61 -0.52 8.50
N PHE A 183 28.20 -0.56 7.30
CA PHE A 183 29.19 -1.58 6.98
C PHE A 183 30.58 -1.01 7.29
N SER A 184 31.07 -1.32 8.49
CA SER A 184 32.49 -1.11 8.82
C SER A 184 33.27 -2.22 8.12
N GLY A 185 33.76 -1.93 6.91
CA GLY A 185 34.75 -2.74 6.20
C GLY A 185 36.16 -2.26 6.53
#